data_AF-A0A822ASV1-F1
#
_entry.id   AF-A0A822ASV1-F1
#
_cell.length_a   1.000
_cell.length_b   1.000
_cell.length_c   1.000
_cell.angle_alpha   90.00
_cell.angle_beta   90.00
_cell.angle_gamma   90.00
#
_symmetry.space_group_name_H-M   'P 1'
#
loop_
_entity.id
_entity.type
_entity.pdbx_description
1 polymer ?
#
loop_
_entity_poly.entity_id
_entity_poly.type
_entity_poly.pdbx_seq_one_letter_code
_entity_poly.pdbx_strand_id
1 'polypeptide(L)'
;RSRKHQLAADCFARLQRILKNGQRKHPPHQVEVEAIQHMTTQIYHKVYFPDDTSEAFEVDSSTRAKDFCRNIADRLKLQSSEGFSLFVKILDKVISVPEGDFFFDFVRHLTEWIKKTKQREDPPKYTYQIFFMRKLWTNAVPGKDRMADIIFHYHQ
;
A
#
# COMPACT_ATOMS: atom_id res chain seq x y z
N ARG A 1 -15.21 38.33 -7.11
CA ARG A 1 -14.40 37.35 -6.33
C ARG A 1 -14.70 35.96 -6.89
N SER A 2 -13.73 35.26 -7.45
CA SER A 2 -13.88 33.86 -7.88
C SER A 2 -14.09 32.95 -6.66
N ARG A 3 -14.99 31.97 -6.75
CA ARG A 3 -15.17 30.96 -5.69
C ARG A 3 -13.89 30.12 -5.60
N LYS A 4 -13.39 29.85 -4.39
CA LYS A 4 -12.29 28.90 -4.17
C LYS A 4 -12.78 27.49 -4.53
N HIS A 5 -12.05 26.80 -5.39
CA HIS A 5 -12.35 25.42 -5.76
C HIS A 5 -12.11 24.50 -4.56
N GLN A 6 -13.00 23.53 -4.30
CA GLN A 6 -12.93 22.67 -3.11
C GLN A 6 -11.62 21.87 -3.04
N LEU A 7 -11.12 21.41 -4.18
CA LEU A 7 -9.85 20.66 -4.29
C LEU A 7 -8.58 21.54 -4.21
N ALA A 8 -8.68 22.86 -4.16
CA ALA A 8 -7.50 23.74 -4.29
C ALA A 8 -6.49 23.51 -3.16
N ALA A 9 -6.96 23.32 -1.93
CA ALA A 9 -6.12 23.06 -0.77
C ALA A 9 -5.41 21.69 -0.89
N ASP A 10 -6.14 20.64 -1.28
CA ASP A 10 -5.58 19.31 -1.51
C ASP A 10 -4.54 19.30 -2.63
N CYS A 11 -4.80 19.99 -3.74
CA CYS A 11 -3.84 20.11 -4.84
C CYS A 11 -2.53 20.76 -4.38
N PHE A 12 -2.62 21.84 -3.59
CA PHE A 12 -1.42 22.49 -3.03
C PHE A 12 -0.67 21.57 -2.07
N ALA A 13 -1.37 20.89 -1.17
CA ALA A 13 -0.75 19.94 -0.23
C ALA A 13 -0.07 18.78 -0.97
N ARG A 14 -0.69 18.24 -2.02
CA ARG A 14 -0.13 17.18 -2.88
C ARG A 14 1.11 17.65 -3.62
N LEU A 15 1.11 18.88 -4.14
CA LEU A 15 2.29 19.47 -4.77
C LEU A 15 3.47 19.55 -3.80
N GLN A 16 3.25 20.03 -2.57
CA GLN A 16 4.29 20.08 -1.54
C GLN A 16 4.86 18.68 -1.22
N ARG A 17 3.98 17.66 -1.13
CA ARG A 17 4.42 16.27 -0.94
C ARG A 17 5.24 15.75 -2.11
N ILE A 18 4.85 16.04 -3.36
CA ILE A 18 5.61 15.61 -4.55
C ILE A 18 6.99 16.25 -4.58
N LEU A 19 7.10 17.55 -4.24
CA LEU A 19 8.40 18.23 -4.17
C LEU A 19 9.33 17.60 -3.12
N LYS A 20 8.78 17.15 -1.99
CA LYS A 20 9.55 16.48 -0.92
C LYS A 20 9.87 15.01 -1.24
N ASN A 21 8.89 14.28 -1.75
CA ASN A 21 8.94 12.83 -1.89
C ASN A 21 9.39 12.40 -3.29
N GLY A 22 9.54 13.31 -4.25
CA GLY A 22 9.91 13.01 -5.62
C GLY A 22 8.74 12.58 -6.50
N GLN A 23 9.01 12.43 -7.80
CA GLN A 23 8.01 12.11 -8.82
C GLN A 23 7.70 10.61 -8.91
N ARG A 24 6.44 10.31 -9.25
CA ARG A 24 5.95 8.97 -9.59
C ARG A 24 6.49 8.51 -10.94
N LYS A 25 6.59 7.19 -11.13
CA LYS A 25 7.06 6.56 -12.37
C LYS A 25 5.92 6.11 -13.28
N HIS A 26 4.73 5.84 -12.72
CA HIS A 26 3.58 5.37 -13.48
C HIS A 26 2.38 6.35 -13.37
N PRO A 27 1.45 6.30 -14.34
CA PRO A 27 0.21 7.07 -14.27
C PRO A 27 -0.64 6.73 -13.04
N PRO A 28 -1.67 7.55 -12.72
CA PRO A 28 -2.59 7.29 -11.63
C PRO A 28 -3.21 5.89 -11.71
N HIS A 29 -3.26 5.21 -10.57
CA HIS A 29 -3.97 3.95 -10.45
C HIS A 29 -5.49 4.18 -10.52
N GLN A 30 -6.25 3.17 -10.94
CA GLN A 30 -7.71 3.26 -11.11
C GLN A 30 -8.42 3.76 -9.84
N VAL A 31 -7.97 3.30 -8.67
CA VAL A 31 -8.50 3.74 -7.36
C VAL A 31 -8.30 5.25 -7.13
N GLU A 32 -7.18 5.82 -7.59
CA GLU A 32 -6.93 7.27 -7.49
C GLU A 32 -7.89 8.06 -8.37
N VAL A 33 -8.22 7.53 -9.56
CA VAL A 33 -9.16 8.13 -10.51
C VAL A 33 -10.60 8.03 -10.00
N GLU A 34 -11.01 6.86 -9.52
CA GLU A 34 -12.35 6.64 -8.97
C GLU A 34 -12.61 7.52 -7.75
N ALA A 35 -11.63 7.64 -6.85
CA ALA A 35 -11.75 8.50 -5.66
C ALA A 35 -12.11 9.95 -6.04
N ILE A 36 -11.36 10.55 -6.98
CA ILE A 36 -11.61 11.94 -7.36
C ILE A 36 -12.89 12.10 -8.19
N GLN A 37 -13.28 11.10 -8.98
CA GLN A 37 -14.57 11.07 -9.68
C GLN A 37 -15.75 11.04 -8.69
N HIS A 38 -15.58 10.39 -7.54
CA HIS A 38 -16.53 10.41 -6.43
C HIS A 38 -16.34 11.59 -5.48
N MET A 39 -15.56 12.62 -5.86
CA MET A 39 -15.32 13.83 -5.07
C MET A 39 -14.69 13.56 -3.68
N THR A 40 -13.95 12.46 -3.52
CA THR A 40 -13.15 12.17 -2.32
C THR A 40 -11.66 12.28 -2.60
N THR A 41 -10.93 12.86 -1.65
CA THR A 41 -9.46 12.98 -1.71
C THR A 41 -8.75 11.95 -0.83
N GLN A 42 -9.51 11.21 0.00
CA GLN A 42 -9.02 10.17 0.89
C GLN A 42 -9.22 8.79 0.26
N ILE A 43 -8.18 7.96 0.31
CA ILE A 43 -8.20 6.62 -0.26
C ILE A 43 -7.81 5.65 0.86
N TYR A 44 -8.65 4.65 1.09
CA TYR A 44 -8.37 3.60 2.07
C TYR A 44 -8.10 2.28 1.36
N HIS A 45 -6.99 1.64 1.70
CA HIS A 45 -6.63 0.31 1.23
C HIS A 45 -6.71 -0.71 2.37
N LYS A 46 -7.45 -1.79 2.13
CA LYS A 46 -7.54 -2.92 3.06
C LYS A 46 -6.25 -3.73 3.04
N VAL A 47 -5.67 -3.92 4.23
CA VAL A 47 -4.46 -4.70 4.48
C VAL A 47 -4.85 -5.93 5.30
N TYR A 48 -4.39 -7.09 4.85
CA TYR A 48 -4.62 -8.38 5.50
C TYR A 48 -3.39 -8.79 6.31
N PHE A 49 -3.63 -9.44 7.44
CA PHE A 49 -2.61 -9.91 8.38
C PHE A 49 -2.62 -11.44 8.48
N PRO A 50 -1.55 -12.07 8.98
CA PRO A 50 -1.45 -13.52 9.10
C PRO A 50 -2.46 -14.16 10.05
N ASP A 51 -2.95 -13.44 11.05
CA ASP A 51 -3.97 -13.88 12.01
C ASP A 51 -5.41 -13.88 11.46
N ASP A 52 -5.55 -13.89 10.13
CA ASP A 52 -6.80 -13.77 9.38
C ASP A 52 -7.58 -12.46 9.60
N THR A 53 -6.99 -11.48 10.30
CA THR A 53 -7.60 -10.16 10.46
C THR A 53 -7.23 -9.20 9.32
N SER A 54 -7.90 -8.04 9.28
CA SER A 54 -7.60 -7.00 8.30
C SER A 54 -8.04 -5.62 8.77
N GLU A 55 -7.29 -4.59 8.39
CA GLU A 55 -7.61 -3.19 8.68
C GLU A 55 -7.51 -2.33 7.41
N ALA A 56 -8.25 -1.22 7.38
CA ALA A 56 -8.20 -0.25 6.29
C ALA A 56 -7.27 0.91 6.65
N PHE A 57 -6.30 1.18 5.79
CA PHE A 57 -5.30 2.22 5.98
C PHE A 57 -5.44 3.32 4.94
N GLU A 58 -5.35 4.57 5.39
CA GLU A 58 -5.30 5.70 4.48
C GLU A 58 -3.97 5.70 3.71
N VAL A 59 -4.05 5.83 2.39
CA VAL A 59 -2.91 6.00 1.51
C VAL A 59 -3.17 7.14 0.53
N ASP A 60 -2.10 7.73 0.02
CA ASP A 60 -2.16 8.77 -0.98
C ASP A 60 -1.23 8.48 -2.16
N SER A 61 -1.30 9.34 -3.18
CA SER A 61 -0.49 9.24 -4.40
C SER A 61 1.01 9.29 -4.16
N SER A 62 1.46 9.75 -2.99
CA SER A 62 2.87 9.89 -2.61
C SER A 62 3.35 8.86 -1.58
N THR A 63 2.47 7.93 -1.19
CA THR A 63 2.76 6.93 -0.17
C THR A 63 3.78 5.91 -0.71
N ARG A 64 4.92 5.81 -0.03
CA ARG A 64 5.95 4.80 -0.30
C ARG A 64 5.71 3.57 0.58
N ALA A 65 6.17 2.41 0.11
CA ALA A 65 6.00 1.16 0.83
C ALA A 65 6.59 1.20 2.26
N LYS A 66 7.77 1.81 2.45
CA LYS A 66 8.36 1.98 3.79
C LYS A 66 7.48 2.81 4.74
N ASP A 67 6.85 3.87 4.24
CA ASP A 67 6.05 4.77 5.06
C ASP A 67 4.71 4.11 5.39
N PHE A 68 4.18 3.34 4.43
CA PHE A 68 3.00 2.50 4.65
C PHE A 68 3.28 1.39 5.69
N CYS A 69 4.41 0.68 5.61
CA CYS A 69 4.83 -0.29 6.63
C CYS A 69 4.91 0.33 8.03
N ARG A 70 5.47 1.54 8.14
CA ARG A 70 5.56 2.28 9.42
C ARG A 70 4.18 2.60 9.97
N ASN A 71 3.29 3.14 9.15
CA ASN A 71 1.92 3.46 9.57
C ASN A 71 1.16 2.22 10.07
N ILE A 72 1.37 1.06 9.42
CA ILE A 72 0.77 -0.20 9.87
C ILE A 72 1.37 -0.65 11.20
N ALA A 73 2.70 -0.64 11.33
CA ALA A 73 3.37 -1.02 12.56
C ALA A 73 2.94 -0.14 13.75
N ASP A 74 2.85 1.18 13.54
CA ASP A 74 2.39 2.12 14.55
C ASP A 74 0.94 1.85 14.96
N ARG A 75 0.06 1.58 13.98
CA ARG A 75 -1.35 1.24 14.22
C ARG A 75 -1.52 -0.04 15.05
N LEU A 76 -0.72 -1.06 14.73
CA LEU A 76 -0.72 -2.35 15.42
C LEU A 76 0.10 -2.35 16.72
N LYS A 77 0.74 -1.22 17.05
CA LYS A 77 1.61 -1.04 18.23
C LYS A 77 2.78 -2.04 18.26
N LEU A 78 3.36 -2.32 17.09
CA LEU A 78 4.61 -3.06 17.00
C LEU A 78 5.75 -2.20 17.55
N GLN A 79 6.75 -2.82 18.16
CA GLN A 79 7.95 -2.13 18.61
C GLN A 79 8.83 -1.65 17.45
N SER A 80 8.79 -2.35 16.32
CA SER A 80 9.54 -2.02 15.11
C SER A 80 8.86 -2.56 13.85
N SER A 81 8.99 -1.82 12.74
CA SER A 81 8.63 -2.29 11.39
C SER A 81 9.77 -3.04 10.70
N GLU A 82 10.93 -3.17 11.34
CA GLU A 82 12.09 -3.83 10.75
C GLU A 82 11.82 -5.30 10.41
N GLY A 83 12.15 -5.69 9.18
CA GLY A 83 11.92 -7.04 8.68
C GLY A 83 10.49 -7.32 8.22
N PHE A 84 9.55 -6.38 8.41
CA PHE A 84 8.20 -6.43 7.83
C PHE A 84 8.16 -5.81 6.44
N SER A 85 7.25 -6.31 5.60
CA SER A 85 7.08 -5.83 4.24
C SER A 85 5.63 -5.93 3.79
N LEU A 86 5.27 -5.13 2.80
CA LEU A 86 4.02 -5.29 2.06
C LEU A 86 4.18 -6.37 1.00
N PHE A 87 3.14 -7.16 0.80
CA PHE A 87 3.04 -8.14 -0.26
C PHE A 87 1.76 -7.89 -1.05
N VAL A 88 1.85 -7.90 -2.37
CA VAL A 88 0.69 -7.87 -3.26
C VAL A 88 0.39 -9.28 -3.72
N LYS A 89 -0.78 -9.79 -3.36
CA LYS A 89 -1.33 -11.04 -3.89
C LYS A 89 -2.27 -10.71 -5.04
N ILE A 90 -2.00 -11.29 -6.20
CA ILE A 90 -2.82 -11.12 -7.40
C ILE A 90 -2.79 -12.43 -8.18
N LEU A 91 -3.98 -13.02 -8.39
CA LEU A 91 -4.10 -14.40 -8.90
C LEU A 91 -3.30 -15.38 -8.01
N ASP A 92 -2.43 -16.17 -8.63
CA ASP A 92 -1.52 -17.14 -8.01
C ASP A 92 -0.16 -16.54 -7.61
N LYS A 93 0.05 -15.22 -7.80
CA LYS A 93 1.31 -14.55 -7.49
C LYS A 93 1.23 -13.79 -6.17
N VAL A 94 2.28 -13.89 -5.36
CA VAL A 94 2.49 -13.09 -4.15
C VAL A 94 3.88 -12.48 -4.25
N ILE A 95 3.96 -11.15 -4.27
CA ILE A 95 5.22 -10.44 -4.52
C ILE A 95 5.40 -9.33 -3.48
N SER A 96 6.58 -9.28 -2.85
CA SER A 96 6.92 -8.23 -1.89
C SER A 96 7.13 -6.89 -2.59
N VAL A 97 6.61 -5.81 -2.03
CA VAL A 97 6.81 -4.44 -2.51
C VAL A 97 8.18 -3.92 -2.05
N PRO A 98 9.04 -3.41 -2.94
CA PRO A 98 10.27 -2.74 -2.55
C PRO A 98 9.99 -1.52 -1.66
N GLU A 99 10.67 -1.40 -0.53
CA GLU A 99 10.46 -0.33 0.46
C GLU A 99 10.56 1.09 -0.13
N GLY A 100 11.43 1.25 -1.12
CA GLY A 100 11.67 2.50 -1.81
C GLY A 100 10.61 2.86 -2.85
N ASP A 101 9.74 1.95 -3.27
CA ASP A 101 8.76 2.24 -4.34
C ASP A 101 7.51 2.93 -3.80
N PHE A 102 6.89 3.75 -4.66
CA PHE A 102 5.55 4.24 -4.41
C PHE A 102 4.57 3.09 -4.51
N PHE A 103 3.66 2.98 -3.55
CA PHE A 103 2.71 1.88 -3.44
C PHE A 103 1.90 1.70 -4.74
N PHE A 104 1.30 2.79 -5.23
CA PHE A 104 0.50 2.76 -6.45
C PHE A 104 1.33 2.53 -7.73
N ASP A 105 2.61 2.90 -7.77
CA ASP A 105 3.48 2.57 -8.90
C ASP A 105 3.72 1.07 -8.98
N PHE A 106 4.04 0.43 -7.85
CA PHE A 106 4.27 -1.00 -7.80
C PHE A 106 3.02 -1.80 -8.19
N VAL A 107 1.86 -1.46 -7.61
CA VAL A 107 0.58 -2.11 -7.93
C VAL A 107 0.24 -1.97 -9.41
N ARG A 108 0.44 -0.77 -9.98
CA ARG A 108 0.20 -0.51 -11.40
C ARG A 108 1.12 -1.34 -12.28
N HIS A 109 2.42 -1.29 -12.04
CA HIS A 109 3.43 -2.02 -12.79
C HIS A 109 3.16 -3.53 -12.76
N LEU A 110 2.86 -4.08 -11.58
CA LEU A 110 2.54 -5.49 -11.41
C LEU A 110 1.29 -5.90 -12.19
N THR A 111 0.23 -5.09 -12.11
CA THR A 111 -1.02 -5.37 -12.83
C THR A 111 -0.82 -5.35 -14.36
N GLU A 112 -0.03 -4.40 -14.87
CA GLU A 112 0.32 -4.34 -16.30
C GLU A 112 1.17 -5.53 -16.73
N TRP A 113 2.14 -5.94 -15.92
CA TRP A 113 2.97 -7.11 -16.19
C TRP A 113 2.12 -8.38 -16.29
N ILE A 114 1.22 -8.62 -15.33
CA ILE A 114 0.31 -9.78 -15.36
C ILE A 114 -0.59 -9.77 -16.59
N LYS A 115 -1.12 -8.60 -16.97
CA LYS A 115 -1.94 -8.43 -18.18
C LYS A 115 -1.18 -8.85 -19.44
N LYS A 116 0.08 -8.42 -19.58
CA LYS A 116 0.93 -8.75 -20.73
C LYS A 116 1.23 -10.24 -20.81
N THR A 117 1.44 -10.91 -19.67
CA THR A 117 1.78 -12.33 -19.65
C THR A 117 0.59 -13.25 -19.93
N LYS A 118 -0.65 -12.85 -19.60
CA LYS A 118 -1.81 -13.78 -19.63
C LYS A 118 -2.67 -13.82 -20.91
N GLN A 119 -2.32 -13.15 -22.01
CA GLN A 119 -2.95 -13.27 -23.36
C GLN A 119 -4.47 -13.62 -23.36
N ARG A 120 -5.31 -12.95 -22.57
CA ARG A 120 -6.77 -13.13 -22.61
C ARG A 120 -7.43 -11.86 -23.15
N GLU A 121 -8.40 -12.05 -24.05
CA GLU A 121 -9.07 -11.01 -24.84
C GLU A 121 -9.95 -10.07 -23.99
N ASP A 122 -10.37 -10.50 -22.80
CA ASP A 122 -11.05 -9.64 -21.82
C ASP A 122 -10.22 -9.54 -20.55
N PRO A 123 -9.89 -8.32 -20.05
CA PRO A 123 -9.24 -8.20 -18.76
C PRO A 123 -10.29 -8.43 -17.67
N PRO A 124 -10.28 -9.56 -16.93
CA PRO A 124 -10.97 -9.57 -15.65
C PRO A 124 -10.41 -8.38 -14.85
N LYS A 125 -11.28 -7.66 -14.12
CA LYS A 125 -10.81 -6.71 -13.13
C LYS A 125 -9.92 -7.50 -12.16
N TYR A 126 -8.61 -7.46 -12.36
CA TYR A 126 -7.67 -8.20 -11.53
C TYR A 126 -7.77 -7.62 -10.12
N THR A 127 -8.44 -8.34 -9.24
CA THR A 127 -8.49 -7.99 -7.82
C THR A 127 -7.19 -8.40 -7.17
N TYR A 128 -6.49 -7.44 -6.58
CA TYR A 128 -5.32 -7.71 -5.76
C TYR A 128 -5.66 -7.54 -4.27
N GLN A 129 -4.91 -8.22 -3.42
CA GLN A 129 -4.97 -8.09 -1.98
C GLN A 129 -3.60 -7.62 -1.48
N ILE A 130 -3.61 -6.76 -0.46
CA ILE A 130 -2.39 -6.28 0.20
C ILE A 130 -2.23 -7.02 1.51
N PHE A 131 -1.10 -7.69 1.68
CA PHE A 131 -0.74 -8.33 2.93
C PHE A 131 0.40 -7.54 3.58
N PHE A 132 0.39 -7.45 4.89
CA PHE A 132 1.53 -6.99 5.67
C PHE A 132 2.03 -8.18 6.49
N MET A 133 3.29 -8.53 6.31
CA MET A 133 3.85 -9.77 6.84
C MET A 133 5.33 -9.59 7.14
N ARG A 134 5.85 -10.42 8.05
CA ARG A 134 7.29 -10.50 8.27
C ARG A 134 7.95 -11.19 7.08
N LYS A 135 8.94 -10.52 6.49
CA LYS A 135 9.75 -11.01 5.36
C LYS A 135 11.13 -11.49 5.82
N LEU A 136 11.74 -10.82 6.79
CA LEU A 136 13.07 -11.13 7.32
C LEU A 136 13.00 -11.44 8.82
N TRP A 137 13.57 -12.57 9.23
CA TRP A 137 13.47 -13.11 10.59
C TRP A 137 14.73 -12.94 11.45
N THR A 138 15.71 -12.18 10.96
CA THR A 138 17.05 -12.03 11.57
C THR A 138 17.01 -11.56 13.03
N ASN A 139 16.06 -10.71 13.39
CA ASN A 139 15.92 -10.12 14.73
C ASN A 139 14.60 -10.53 15.43
N ALA A 140 14.04 -11.70 15.07
CA ALA A 140 12.80 -12.21 15.64
C ALA A 140 13.06 -12.95 16.96
N VAL A 141 12.79 -12.30 18.10
CA VAL A 141 12.93 -12.92 19.41
C VAL A 141 11.55 -12.99 20.07
N PRO A 142 10.96 -14.19 20.22
CA PRO A 142 9.68 -14.36 20.91
C PRO A 142 9.70 -13.76 22.31
N GLY A 143 8.60 -13.11 22.70
CA GLY A 143 8.43 -12.42 23.98
C GLY A 143 8.96 -10.99 24.00
N LYS A 144 9.77 -10.57 23.02
CA LYS A 144 10.29 -9.20 22.95
C LYS A 144 9.22 -8.22 22.47
N ASP A 145 8.48 -8.58 21.43
CA ASP A 145 7.37 -7.80 20.88
C ASP A 145 6.11 -8.67 20.83
N ARG A 146 5.28 -8.52 21.87
CA ARG A 146 4.06 -9.32 22.03
C ARG A 146 3.09 -9.15 20.87
N MET A 147 2.96 -7.95 20.30
CA MET A 147 2.03 -7.71 19.19
C MET A 147 2.55 -8.38 17.92
N ALA A 148 3.85 -8.31 17.68
CA ALA A 148 4.49 -9.04 16.58
C ALA A 148 4.31 -10.56 16.72
N ASP A 149 4.44 -11.09 17.95
CA ASP A 149 4.29 -12.52 18.23
C ASP A 149 2.89 -13.03 17.92
N ILE A 150 1.85 -12.34 18.42
CA ILE A 150 0.47 -12.83 18.33
C ILE A 150 -0.19 -12.58 16.97
N ILE A 151 0.20 -11.53 16.24
CA ILE A 151 -0.40 -11.22 14.92
C ILE A 151 0.39 -11.90 13.79
N PHE A 152 1.72 -12.01 13.93
CA PHE A 152 2.60 -12.42 12.83
C PHE A 152 3.36 -13.70 13.14
N HIS A 153 4.19 -13.73 14.19
CA HIS A 153 5.17 -14.82 14.35
C HIS A 153 4.54 -16.21 14.54
N TYR A 154 3.39 -16.27 15.22
CA TYR A 154 2.70 -17.54 15.42
C TYR A 154 1.95 -18.04 14.17
N HIS A 155 1.43 -17.11 13.37
CA HIS A 155 0.56 -17.42 12.23
C HIS A 155 1.31 -17.57 10.89
N GLN A 156 2.57 -17.12 10.82
CA GLN A 156 3.45 -17.23 9.65
C GLN A 156 4.47 -18.36 9.79
#